data_AF-A0A3M0JNA0-F1
#
_entry.id   AF-A0A3M0JNA0-F1
#
_cell.length_a   1.000
_cell.length_b   1.000
_cell.length_c   1.000
_cell.angle_alpha   90.00
_cell.angle_beta   90.00
_cell.angle_gamma   90.00
#
_symmetry.space_group_name_H-M   'P 1'
#
loop_
_entity.id
_entity.type
_entity.pdbx_description
1 polymer ?
#
loop_
_entity_poly.entity_id
_entity_poly.type
_entity_poly.pdbx_seq_one_letter_code
_entity_poly.pdbx_strand_id
1 'polypeptide(L)'
;MKDEPPYLPDDVKLAHLVKAQKNDKGAVRKALQWNRPLPLENPVHDISPGDHVYVKNWSVEPLKESWNGPYQVLMTTYTAVKVAGINNWIHYTRVKKVPTRWEVQPITDTRMVFRTKP
;
A
#
# COMPACT_ATOMS: atom_id res chain seq x y z
N MET A 1 -11.09 23.61 47.64
CA MET A 1 -9.70 24.10 47.58
C MET A 1 -9.26 23.92 46.14
N LYS A 2 -8.87 25.00 45.44
CA LYS A 2 -8.29 24.85 44.10
C LYS A 2 -6.85 24.43 44.32
N ASP A 3 -6.49 23.22 43.92
CA ASP A 3 -5.12 22.73 43.99
C ASP A 3 -4.27 23.60 43.05
N GLU A 4 -3.47 24.48 43.64
CA GLU A 4 -2.52 25.29 42.89
C GLU A 4 -1.44 24.36 42.33
N PRO A 5 -1.17 24.37 41.02
CA PRO A 5 -0.24 23.43 40.42
C PRO A 5 1.17 23.64 41.02
N PRO A 6 1.94 22.57 41.24
CA PRO A 6 3.27 22.66 41.85
C PRO A 6 4.15 23.67 41.11
N TYR A 7 4.75 24.61 41.86
CA TYR A 7 5.69 25.57 41.30
C TYR A 7 6.89 24.82 40.72
N LEU A 8 7.05 24.90 39.40
CA LEU A 8 8.20 24.34 38.69
C LEU A 8 9.28 25.42 38.54
N PRO A 9 10.56 25.11 38.86
CA PRO A 9 11.69 25.96 38.53
C PRO A 9 11.79 26.26 37.03
N ASP A 10 12.24 27.47 36.68
CA ASP A 10 12.20 27.97 35.29
C ASP A 10 13.13 27.19 34.34
N ASP A 11 14.25 26.67 34.85
CA ASP A 11 15.15 25.75 34.14
C ASP A 11 14.45 24.44 33.74
N VAL A 12 13.60 23.90 34.62
CA VAL A 12 12.79 22.70 34.34
C VAL A 12 11.70 23.02 33.33
N LYS A 13 11.04 24.18 33.43
CA LYS A 13 10.06 24.64 32.43
C LYS A 13 10.70 24.80 31.04
N LEU A 14 11.88 25.40 30.97
CA LEU A 14 12.63 25.60 29.73
C LEU A 14 13.03 24.25 29.11
N ALA A 15 13.51 23.31 29.91
CA ALA A 15 13.84 21.96 29.43
C ALA A 15 12.62 21.23 28.86
N HIS A 16 11.46 21.34 29.51
CA HIS A 16 10.21 20.76 29.03
C HIS A 16 9.74 21.42 27.72
N LEU A 17 9.81 22.74 27.60
CA LEU A 17 9.46 23.47 26.38
C LEU A 17 10.36 23.07 25.20
N VAL A 18 11.68 22.97 25.42
CA VAL A 18 12.63 22.55 24.38
C VAL A 18 12.38 21.09 23.96
N LYS A 19 12.06 20.22 24.92
CA LYS A 19 11.71 18.82 24.64
C LYS A 19 10.40 18.71 23.85
N ALA A 20 9.37 19.47 24.21
CA ALA A 20 8.11 19.55 23.48
C ALA A 20 8.35 20.02 22.04
N GLN A 21 9.09 21.12 21.86
CA GLN A 21 9.39 21.64 20.52
C GLN A 21 10.18 20.66 19.64
N LYS A 22 11.14 19.91 20.22
CA LYS A 22 11.87 18.86 19.51
C LYS A 22 10.94 17.71 19.10
N ASN A 23 10.06 17.28 20.00
CA ASN A 23 9.08 16.24 19.71
C ASN A 23 8.10 16.67 18.61
N ASP A 24 7.62 17.91 18.65
CA ASP A 24 6.69 18.45 17.64
C ASP A 24 7.33 18.50 16.26
N LYS A 25 8.58 18.98 16.16
CA LYS A 25 9.34 18.95 14.91
C LYS A 25 9.55 17.52 14.40
N GLY A 26 9.83 16.58 15.30
CA GLY A 26 9.96 15.16 14.95
C GLY A 26 8.66 14.57 14.43
N ALA A 27 7.53 14.89 15.08
CA ALA A 27 6.20 14.44 14.70
C ALA A 27 5.79 15.00 13.33
N VAL A 28 5.98 16.31 13.10
CA VAL A 28 5.68 16.97 11.81
C VAL A 28 6.53 16.38 10.69
N ARG A 29 7.83 16.16 10.92
CA ARG A 29 8.72 15.53 9.92
C ARG A 29 8.28 14.11 9.59
N LYS A 30 7.92 13.32 10.59
CA LYS A 30 7.42 11.95 10.40
C LYS A 30 6.10 11.96 9.62
N ALA A 31 5.19 12.87 9.94
CA ALA A 31 3.95 13.06 9.21
C ALA A 31 4.18 13.48 7.75
N LEU A 32 5.14 14.38 7.49
CA LEU A 32 5.52 14.78 6.14
C LEU A 32 6.12 13.63 5.32
N GLN A 33 6.93 12.77 5.97
CA GLN A 33 7.48 11.58 5.31
C GLN A 33 6.39 10.58 4.94
N TRP A 34 5.42 10.34 5.84
CA TRP A 34 4.27 9.48 5.56
C TRP A 34 3.36 10.03 4.47
N ASN A 35 3.15 11.34 4.45
CA ASN A 35 2.30 12.02 3.45
C ASN A 35 3.08 12.47 2.21
N ARG A 36 4.32 12.01 2.02
CA ARG A 36 5.10 12.37 0.83
C ARG A 36 4.32 11.89 -0.39
N PRO A 37 3.97 12.78 -1.35
CA PRO A 37 3.36 12.34 -2.59
C PRO A 37 4.33 11.37 -3.27
N LEU A 38 3.84 10.20 -3.66
CA LEU A 38 4.65 9.22 -4.37
C LEU A 38 5.27 9.92 -5.58
N PRO A 39 6.61 9.90 -5.74
CA PRO A 39 7.21 10.50 -6.90
C PRO A 39 6.68 9.76 -8.12
N LEU A 40 5.94 10.47 -8.98
CA LEU A 40 5.43 9.98 -10.27
C LEU A 40 6.57 9.74 -11.28
N GLU A 41 7.82 9.68 -10.83
CA GLU A 41 9.00 9.45 -11.68
C GLU A 41 9.15 7.96 -12.01
N ASN A 42 8.66 7.06 -11.15
CA ASN A 42 8.71 5.62 -11.37
C ASN A 42 7.31 4.98 -11.29
N PRO A 43 6.98 4.04 -12.20
CA PRO A 43 5.76 3.25 -12.10
C PRO A 43 5.69 2.54 -10.75
N VAL A 44 4.54 2.62 -10.09
CA VAL A 44 4.32 1.99 -8.77
C VAL A 44 4.07 0.48 -8.92
N HIS A 45 3.98 -0.01 -10.15
CA HIS A 45 3.75 -1.41 -10.49
C HIS A 45 4.57 -1.85 -11.72
N ASP A 46 4.82 -3.16 -11.82
CA ASP A 46 5.57 -3.85 -12.87
C ASP A 46 4.68 -4.37 -14.02
N ILE A 47 3.44 -3.91 -14.09
CA ILE A 47 2.46 -4.31 -15.11
C ILE A 47 2.78 -3.61 -16.43
N SER A 48 2.85 -4.38 -17.51
CA SER A 48 3.07 -3.92 -18.88
C SER A 48 1.86 -4.22 -19.77
N PRO A 49 1.64 -3.44 -20.85
CA PRO A 49 0.65 -3.81 -21.87
C PRO A 49 0.90 -5.22 -22.40
N GLY A 50 -0.16 -6.01 -22.55
CA GLY A 50 -0.11 -7.43 -22.93
C GLY A 50 -0.12 -8.40 -21.75
N ASP A 51 0.19 -7.95 -20.53
CA ASP A 51 0.02 -8.77 -19.32
C ASP A 51 -1.45 -9.14 -19.10
N HIS A 52 -1.68 -10.29 -18.48
CA HIS A 52 -3.01 -10.67 -18.00
C HIS A 52 -3.11 -10.33 -16.51
N VAL A 53 -4.23 -9.75 -16.10
CA VAL A 53 -4.45 -9.32 -14.72
C VAL A 53 -5.83 -9.70 -14.21
N TYR A 54 -5.91 -9.99 -12.92
CA TYR A 54 -7.16 -10.05 -12.18
C TYR A 54 -7.52 -8.67 -11.63
N VAL A 55 -8.81 -8.33 -11.67
CA VAL A 55 -9.35 -7.07 -11.17
C VAL A 55 -10.23 -7.34 -9.96
N LYS A 56 -9.99 -6.61 -8.88
CA LYS A 56 -10.78 -6.71 -7.66
C LYS A 56 -12.14 -6.01 -7.82
N ASN A 57 -13.22 -6.76 -7.64
CA ASN A 57 -14.59 -6.30 -7.57
C ASN A 57 -14.91 -5.75 -6.16
N TRP A 58 -15.94 -4.91 -6.12
CA TRP A 58 -16.50 -4.28 -4.93
C TRP A 58 -17.56 -5.12 -4.22
N SER A 59 -17.75 -6.37 -4.63
CA SER A 59 -18.76 -7.23 -4.01
C SER A 59 -18.49 -7.39 -2.51
N VAL A 60 -19.53 -7.17 -1.71
CA VAL A 60 -19.52 -7.27 -0.24
C VAL A 60 -20.05 -8.64 0.21
N GLU A 61 -20.35 -9.54 -0.73
CA GLU A 61 -20.88 -10.86 -0.40
C GLU A 61 -19.81 -11.68 0.35
N PRO A 62 -20.13 -12.19 1.56
CA PRO A 62 -19.21 -13.04 2.29
C PRO A 62 -18.86 -14.29 1.49
N LEU A 63 -17.58 -14.67 1.51
CA LEU A 63 -17.06 -15.90 0.90
C LEU A 63 -17.14 -15.99 -0.63
N LYS A 64 -17.48 -14.89 -1.32
CA LYS A 64 -17.42 -14.83 -2.78
C LYS A 64 -16.04 -14.41 -3.26
N GLU A 65 -15.60 -14.95 -4.39
CA GLU A 65 -14.38 -14.52 -5.04
C GLU A 65 -14.49 -13.04 -5.44
N SER A 66 -13.58 -12.22 -4.91
CA SER A 66 -13.54 -10.79 -5.20
C SER A 66 -12.71 -10.46 -6.45
N TRP A 67 -12.02 -11.43 -7.04
CA TRP A 67 -11.17 -11.24 -8.23
C TRP A 67 -11.90 -11.69 -9.48
N ASN A 68 -11.84 -10.89 -10.53
CA ASN A 68 -12.48 -11.15 -11.83
C ASN A 68 -11.41 -11.14 -12.92
N GLY A 69 -11.65 -11.87 -14.01
CA GLY A 69 -10.69 -12.00 -15.11
C GLY A 69 -9.98 -13.34 -15.10
N PRO A 70 -9.07 -13.59 -16.04
CA PRO A 70 -8.03 -12.67 -16.48
C PRO A 70 -8.47 -11.66 -17.56
N TYR A 71 -8.06 -10.40 -17.40
CA TYR A 71 -8.20 -9.35 -18.41
C TYR A 71 -6.84 -9.00 -19.00
N GLN A 72 -6.76 -8.82 -20.31
CA GLN A 72 -5.56 -8.33 -20.96
C GLN A 72 -5.38 -6.83 -20.72
N VAL A 73 -4.18 -6.41 -20.32
CA VAL A 73 -3.82 -5.01 -20.13
C VAL A 73 -3.56 -4.37 -21.50
N LEU A 74 -4.25 -3.27 -21.77
CA LEU A 74 -4.12 -2.50 -23.00
C LEU A 74 -3.15 -1.33 -22.83
N MET A 75 -3.21 -0.65 -21.69
CA MET A 75 -2.32 0.48 -21.36
C MET A 75 -2.01 0.50 -19.87
N THR A 76 -0.85 1.06 -19.54
CA THR A 76 -0.40 1.30 -18.17
C THR A 76 0.01 2.76 -18.01
N THR A 77 -0.28 3.31 -16.84
CA THR A 77 0.23 4.60 -16.37
C THR A 77 0.98 4.36 -15.05
N TYR A 78 1.44 5.41 -14.37
CA TYR A 78 2.22 5.27 -13.14
C TYR A 78 1.48 4.55 -12.00
N THR A 79 0.16 4.72 -11.90
CA THR A 79 -0.65 4.22 -10.78
C THR A 79 -1.89 3.46 -11.21
N ALA A 80 -2.20 3.42 -12.50
CA ALA A 80 -3.42 2.82 -13.01
C ALA A 80 -3.20 2.07 -14.32
N VAL A 81 -4.02 1.05 -14.52
CA VAL A 81 -4.02 0.22 -15.72
C VAL A 81 -5.37 0.31 -16.42
N LYS A 82 -5.32 0.20 -17.74
CA LYS A 82 -6.47 0.09 -18.62
C LYS A 82 -6.51 -1.33 -19.15
N VAL A 83 -7.61 -2.03 -18.90
CA VAL A 83 -7.77 -3.44 -19.30
C VAL A 83 -8.87 -3.61 -20.34
N ALA A 84 -8.78 -4.67 -21.13
CA ALA A 84 -9.77 -5.01 -22.13
C ALA A 84 -11.14 -5.29 -21.50
N GLY A 85 -12.20 -4.76 -22.13
CA GLY A 85 -13.58 -4.94 -21.65
C GLY A 85 -14.01 -4.04 -20.49
N ILE A 86 -13.09 -3.28 -19.87
CA ILE A 86 -13.43 -2.32 -18.80
C ILE A 86 -13.13 -0.89 -19.26
N ASN A 87 -14.17 -0.05 -19.26
CA ASN A 87 -14.05 1.34 -19.73
C ASN A 87 -13.28 2.25 -18.76
N ASN A 88 -13.26 1.92 -17.47
CA ASN A 88 -12.58 2.73 -16.46
C ASN A 88 -11.10 2.36 -16.32
N TRP A 89 -10.30 3.33 -15.88
CA TRP A 89 -8.94 3.07 -15.39
C TRP A 89 -9.02 2.47 -13.99
N ILE A 90 -8.16 1.47 -13.73
CA ILE A 90 -8.16 0.72 -12.48
C ILE A 90 -6.85 1.02 -11.75
N HIS A 91 -6.95 1.50 -10.52
CA HIS A 91 -5.78 1.74 -9.68
C HIS A 91 -5.05 0.43 -9.37
N TYR A 92 -3.72 0.45 -9.38
CA TYR A 92 -2.86 -0.73 -9.28
C TYR A 92 -3.12 -1.58 -8.02
N THR A 93 -3.56 -0.96 -6.91
CA THR A 93 -3.89 -1.66 -5.65
C THR A 93 -5.07 -2.63 -5.78
N ARG A 94 -5.86 -2.54 -6.85
CA ARG A 94 -6.97 -3.45 -7.15
C ARG A 94 -6.68 -4.42 -8.28
N VAL A 95 -5.41 -4.52 -8.67
CA VAL A 95 -4.99 -5.32 -9.80
C VAL A 95 -3.96 -6.33 -9.32
N LYS A 96 -4.08 -7.57 -9.80
CA LYS A 96 -3.12 -8.63 -9.52
C LYS A 96 -2.67 -9.26 -10.82
N LYS A 97 -1.36 -9.27 -11.08
CA LYS A 97 -0.79 -9.90 -12.28
C LYS A 97 -1.03 -11.40 -12.26
N VAL A 98 -1.43 -11.94 -13.41
CA VAL A 98 -1.60 -13.37 -13.63
C VAL A 98 -0.22 -13.94 -13.92
N PRO A 99 0.29 -14.88 -13.11
CA PRO A 99 1.57 -15.48 -13.39
C PRO A 99 1.47 -16.41 -14.59
N THR A 100 2.47 -16.35 -15.46
CA THR A 100 2.54 -17.12 -16.71
C THR A 100 2.60 -18.62 -16.45
N ARG A 101 3.26 -19.04 -15.36
CA ARG A 101 3.40 -20.45 -14.98
C ARG A 101 3.43 -20.60 -13.47
N TRP A 102 2.53 -21.46 -12.98
CA TRP A 102 2.58 -21.95 -11.61
C TRP A 102 3.47 -23.19 -11.55
N GLU A 103 4.35 -23.23 -10.56
CA GLU A 103 5.10 -24.43 -10.19
C GLU A 103 4.69 -24.89 -8.80
N VAL A 104 4.43 -26.17 -8.68
CA VAL A 104 4.12 -26.83 -7.42
C VAL A 104 5.40 -27.48 -6.94
N GLN A 105 5.93 -27.01 -5.82
CA GLN A 105 7.07 -27.62 -5.15
C GLN A 105 6.57 -28.37 -3.91
N PRO A 106 6.69 -29.70 -3.85
CA PRO A 106 6.44 -30.45 -2.63
C PRO A 106 7.55 -30.12 -1.62
N ILE A 107 7.17 -29.63 -0.45
CA ILE A 107 8.09 -29.36 0.66
C ILE A 107 8.14 -30.59 1.58
N THR A 108 7.00 -31.23 1.79
CA THR A 108 6.86 -32.52 2.48
C THR A 108 5.70 -33.30 1.85
N ASP A 109 5.51 -34.58 2.22
CA ASP A 109 4.42 -35.44 1.71
C ASP A 109 3.03 -34.81 1.80
N THR A 110 2.81 -33.89 2.75
CA THR A 110 1.51 -33.22 2.96
C THR A 110 1.55 -31.71 2.74
N ARG A 111 2.68 -31.12 2.33
CA ARG A 111 2.80 -29.68 2.11
C ARG A 111 3.34 -29.38 0.73
N MET A 112 2.54 -28.64 -0.04
CA MET A 112 2.93 -28.10 -1.34
C MET A 112 2.97 -26.58 -1.29
N VAL A 113 3.91 -25.98 -2.02
CA VAL A 113 3.98 -24.53 -2.21
C VAL A 113 3.85 -24.20 -3.69
N PHE A 114 2.95 -23.29 -3.99
CA PHE A 114 2.73 -22.73 -5.32
C PHE A 114 3.66 -21.53 -5.49
N ARG A 115 4.62 -21.64 -6.40
CA ARG A 115 5.53 -20.55 -6.76
C ARG A 115 5.25 -20.09 -8.18
N THR A 116 5.48 -18.81 -8.41
CA THR A 116 5.43 -18.19 -9.73
C THR A 116 6.86 -18.09 -10.26
N LYS A 117 7.14 -18.63 -11.45
CA LYS A 117 8.42 -18.33 -12.11
C LYS A 117 8.40 -16.89 -12.65
N PRO A 118 9.49 -16.12 -12.47
CA PRO A 118 9.64 -14.82 -13.11
C PRO A 118 9.71 -14.95 -14.63
#